data_AF-A0A932QDX1-F1
#
_entry.id   AF-A0A932QDX1-F1
#
_cell.length_a   1.000
_cell.length_b   1.000
_cell.length_c   1.000
_cell.angle_alpha   90.00
_cell.angle_beta   90.00
_cell.angle_gamma   90.00
#
_symmetry.space_group_name_H-M   'P 1'
#
loop_
_entity.id
_entity.type
_entity.pdbx_description
1 polymer ?
#
loop_
_entity_poly.entity_id
_entity_poly.type
_entity_poly.pdbx_seq_one_letter_code
_entity_poly.pdbx_strand_id
1 'polypeptide(L)'
;MDAPPDIAAVAGLIGDRARAAILMSLMADRALTATELARAAAVTKQTASAHLARLLEAQLVTVAQSGRHRYYRLADHQVASALERLVVLAEHVGARQVTVGPVDPALRRARVCYDHLAGELGVFVYDALRDRGFVRADGSRLTLTAGGERFVSGFGVDVTALRHRRRPLCLACLDWSVRRHHLAGALGAALLQRIFTLGWAHRRKGSRAVVFSALGERALRARLAAG
;
A
#
# COMPACT_ATOMS: atom_id res chain seq x y z
N MET A 1 -4.43 30.27 -18.95
CA MET A 1 -3.66 30.07 -17.71
C MET A 1 -4.56 29.33 -16.77
N ASP A 2 -4.32 28.03 -16.56
CA ASP A 2 -5.12 27.26 -15.62
C ASP A 2 -4.86 27.77 -14.20
N ALA A 3 -5.93 27.98 -13.44
CA ALA A 3 -5.83 28.36 -12.04
C ALA A 3 -5.00 27.31 -11.28
N PRO A 4 -4.20 27.72 -10.27
CA PRO A 4 -3.45 26.77 -9.46
C PRO A 4 -4.42 25.75 -8.83
N PRO A 5 -4.00 24.48 -8.69
CA PRO A 5 -4.85 23.44 -8.11
C PRO A 5 -5.34 23.84 -6.71
N ASP A 6 -6.65 23.75 -6.49
CA ASP A 6 -7.28 24.09 -5.22
C ASP A 6 -7.09 22.95 -4.20
N ILE A 7 -5.99 23.04 -3.45
CA ILE A 7 -5.68 22.11 -2.38
C ILE A 7 -6.71 22.15 -1.25
N ALA A 8 -7.36 23.29 -1.00
CA ALA A 8 -8.33 23.44 0.09
C ALA A 8 -9.62 22.66 -0.20
N ALA A 9 -10.06 22.64 -1.45
CA ALA A 9 -11.21 21.83 -1.87
C ALA A 9 -10.97 20.32 -1.61
N VAL A 10 -9.82 19.79 -2.03
CA VAL A 10 -9.46 18.38 -1.80
C VAL A 10 -9.26 18.09 -0.32
N ALA A 11 -8.55 18.97 0.39
CA ALA A 11 -8.33 18.81 1.83
C ALA A 11 -9.65 18.83 2.62
N GLY A 12 -10.61 19.69 2.26
CA GLY A 12 -11.93 19.75 2.88
C GLY A 12 -12.79 18.50 2.62
N LEU A 13 -12.58 17.83 1.49
CA LEU A 13 -13.18 16.52 1.24
C LEU A 13 -12.57 15.43 2.12
N ILE A 14 -11.25 15.43 2.31
CA ILE A 14 -10.58 14.40 3.11
C ILE A 14 -10.75 14.66 4.62
N GLY A 15 -10.76 15.92 5.06
CA GLY A 15 -10.74 16.35 6.46
C GLY A 15 -12.03 16.10 7.26
N ASP A 16 -13.04 15.50 6.64
CA ASP A 16 -14.26 15.06 7.33
C ASP A 16 -14.08 13.65 7.90
N ARG A 17 -14.48 13.46 9.16
CA ARG A 17 -14.23 12.20 9.88
C ARG A 17 -14.81 10.97 9.19
N ALA A 18 -16.03 11.06 8.65
CA ALA A 18 -16.68 9.93 8.01
C ALA A 18 -16.06 9.65 6.63
N ARG A 19 -15.73 10.69 5.85
CA ARG A 19 -15.01 10.53 4.57
C ARG A 19 -13.62 9.96 4.76
N ALA A 20 -12.88 10.44 5.76
CA ALA A 20 -11.58 9.87 6.12
C ALA A 20 -11.69 8.38 6.47
N ALA A 21 -12.65 7.99 7.32
CA ALA A 21 -12.86 6.58 7.67
C ALA A 21 -13.24 5.71 6.45
N ILE A 22 -14.09 6.22 5.55
CA ILE A 22 -14.43 5.57 4.28
C ILE A 22 -13.17 5.36 3.43
N LEU A 23 -12.39 6.42 3.20
CA LEU A 23 -11.18 6.38 2.36
C LEU A 23 -10.13 5.43 2.94
N MET A 24 -9.92 5.45 4.27
CA MET A 24 -9.02 4.53 4.96
C MET A 24 -9.49 3.07 4.85
N SER A 25 -10.81 2.81 4.86
CA SER A 25 -11.35 1.46 4.66
C SER A 25 -11.09 0.94 3.25
N LEU A 26 -11.19 1.82 2.24
CA LEU A 26 -10.84 1.52 0.85
C LEU A 26 -9.33 1.38 0.61
N MET A 27 -8.49 1.88 1.53
CA MET A 27 -7.07 1.55 1.51
C MET A 27 -6.82 0.11 1.98
N ALA A 28 -7.62 -0.41 2.91
CA ALA A 28 -7.49 -1.78 3.39
C ALA A 28 -7.99 -2.81 2.36
N ASP A 29 -9.13 -2.53 1.72
CA ASP A 29 -9.79 -3.45 0.80
C ASP A 29 -10.03 -2.89 -0.60
N ARG A 30 -10.02 -3.73 -1.64
CA ARG A 30 -10.01 -3.24 -3.03
C ARG A 30 -11.34 -2.66 -3.47
N ALA A 31 -12.44 -3.16 -2.92
CA ALA A 31 -13.75 -2.60 -3.19
C ALA A 31 -14.73 -2.95 -2.07
N LEU A 32 -15.50 -1.97 -1.60
CA LEU A 32 -16.48 -2.15 -0.53
C LEU A 32 -17.83 -1.60 -0.95
N THR A 33 -18.90 -2.22 -0.47
CA THR A 33 -20.26 -1.72 -0.66
C THR A 33 -20.54 -0.50 0.21
N ALA A 34 -21.53 0.30 -0.16
CA ALA A 34 -21.98 1.43 0.67
C ALA A 34 -22.40 0.99 2.10
N THR A 35 -22.89 -0.25 2.27
CA THR A 35 -23.26 -0.77 3.60
C THR A 35 -22.04 -1.08 4.46
N GLU A 36 -21.00 -1.67 3.88
CA GLU A 36 -19.74 -1.93 4.58
C GLU A 36 -19.04 -0.62 4.96
N LEU A 37 -19.05 0.36 4.05
CA LEU A 37 -18.47 1.68 4.28
C LEU A 37 -19.24 2.47 5.35
N ALA A 38 -20.56 2.39 5.38
CA ALA A 38 -21.38 2.98 6.44
C ALA A 38 -21.01 2.42 7.82
N ARG A 39 -20.84 1.09 7.92
CA ARG A 39 -20.40 0.44 9.16
C ARG A 39 -19.00 0.89 9.57
N ALA A 40 -18.05 0.92 8.63
CA ALA A 40 -16.67 1.30 8.92
C ALA A 40 -16.52 2.76 9.38
N ALA A 41 -17.36 3.66 8.85
CA ALA A 41 -17.40 5.06 9.26
C ALA A 41 -18.34 5.36 10.43
N ALA A 42 -19.02 4.34 10.98
CA ALA A 42 -20.02 4.48 12.06
C ALA A 42 -21.12 5.52 11.74
N VAL A 43 -21.61 5.53 10.49
CA VAL A 43 -22.68 6.42 10.02
C VAL A 43 -23.84 5.63 9.42
N THR A 44 -24.98 6.30 9.21
CA THR A 44 -26.13 5.70 8.51
C THR A 44 -25.81 5.43 7.04
N LYS A 45 -26.56 4.52 6.40
CA LYS A 45 -26.44 4.26 4.95
C LYS A 45 -26.72 5.51 4.12
N GLN A 46 -27.66 6.36 4.54
CA GLN A 46 -27.99 7.60 3.87
C GLN A 46 -26.82 8.60 3.94
N THR A 47 -26.24 8.78 5.12
CA THR A 47 -25.06 9.63 5.33
C THR A 47 -23.86 9.13 4.52
N ALA A 48 -23.59 7.82 4.55
CA ALA A 48 -22.52 7.21 3.74
C ALA A 48 -22.75 7.45 2.24
N SER A 49 -24.00 7.35 1.75
CA SER A 49 -24.31 7.57 0.33
C SER A 49 -24.05 9.02 -0.08
N ALA A 50 -24.40 10.00 0.76
CA ALA A 50 -24.10 11.41 0.52
C ALA A 50 -22.58 11.68 0.50
N HIS A 51 -21.82 11.07 1.41
CA HIS A 51 -20.35 11.15 1.39
C HIS A 51 -19.75 10.52 0.14
N LEU A 52 -20.23 9.34 -0.27
CA LEU A 52 -19.75 8.66 -1.47
C LEU A 52 -20.07 9.43 -2.75
N ALA A 53 -21.21 10.13 -2.81
CA ALA A 53 -21.54 11.01 -3.92
C ALA A 53 -20.52 12.14 -4.05
N ARG A 54 -20.18 12.83 -2.95
CA ARG A 54 -19.16 13.89 -2.93
C ARG A 54 -17.77 13.37 -3.30
N LEU A 55 -17.39 12.19 -2.80
CA LEU A 55 -16.10 11.57 -3.13
C LEU A 55 -16.03 11.11 -4.60
N LEU A 56 -17.16 10.67 -5.18
CA LEU A 56 -17.25 10.33 -6.61
C LEU A 56 -17.14 11.57 -7.50
N GLU A 57 -17.86 12.63 -7.16
CA GLU A 57 -17.82 13.91 -7.87
C GLU A 57 -16.40 14.49 -7.91
N ALA A 58 -15.69 14.39 -6.78
CA ALA A 58 -14.29 14.80 -6.67
C ALA A 58 -13.27 13.77 -7.20
N GLN A 59 -13.73 12.67 -7.81
CA GLN A 59 -12.88 11.61 -8.36
C GLN A 59 -11.88 11.01 -7.36
N LEU A 60 -12.21 11.01 -6.06
CA LEU A 60 -11.40 10.34 -5.04
C LEU A 60 -11.73 8.84 -4.94
N VAL A 61 -12.94 8.47 -5.36
CA VAL A 61 -13.38 7.08 -5.46
C VAL A 61 -13.97 6.81 -6.84
N THR A 62 -14.00 5.54 -7.24
CA THR A 62 -14.78 5.06 -8.39
C THR A 62 -15.76 3.99 -7.93
N VAL A 63 -16.83 3.79 -8.70
CA VAL A 63 -17.86 2.79 -8.42
C VAL A 63 -18.00 1.83 -9.60
N ALA A 64 -18.11 0.55 -9.29
CA ALA A 64 -18.46 -0.49 -10.26
C ALA A 64 -19.74 -1.20 -9.80
N GLN A 65 -20.63 -1.50 -10.74
CA GLN A 65 -21.82 -2.29 -10.47
C GLN A 65 -21.50 -3.78 -10.69
N SER A 66 -21.86 -4.61 -9.71
CA SER A 66 -21.80 -6.07 -9.82
C SER A 66 -23.09 -6.64 -9.25
N GLY A 67 -23.95 -7.11 -10.17
CA GLY A 67 -25.31 -7.52 -9.84
C GLY A 67 -26.12 -6.40 -9.19
N ARG A 68 -26.68 -6.68 -8.01
CA ARG A 68 -27.52 -5.73 -7.23
C ARG A 68 -26.71 -4.76 -6.38
N HIS A 69 -25.39 -4.92 -6.32
CA HIS A 69 -24.54 -4.14 -5.43
C HIS A 69 -23.62 -3.21 -6.20
N ARG A 70 -23.40 -2.03 -5.61
CA ARG A 70 -22.39 -1.06 -6.03
C ARG A 70 -21.17 -1.20 -5.14
N TYR A 71 -20.02 -1.37 -5.76
CA TYR A 71 -18.73 -1.53 -5.10
C TYR A 71 -17.87 -0.30 -5.37
N TYR A 72 -17.45 0.35 -4.30
CA TYR A 72 -16.62 1.55 -4.33
C TYR A 72 -15.17 1.19 -4.08
N ARG A 73 -14.26 1.86 -4.77
CA ARG A 73 -12.80 1.72 -4.61
C ARG A 73 -12.15 3.09 -4.70
N LEU A 74 -10.92 3.25 -4.20
CA LEU A 74 -10.15 4.46 -4.51
C LEU A 74 -10.03 4.63 -6.03
N ALA A 75 -10.09 5.87 -6.51
CA ALA A 75 -10.11 6.13 -7.94
C ALA A 75 -8.85 5.59 -8.63
N ASP A 76 -7.69 5.87 -8.04
CA ASP A 76 -6.40 5.43 -8.57
C ASP A 76 -5.30 5.38 -7.49
N HIS A 77 -4.07 5.17 -7.96
CA HIS A 77 -2.86 5.11 -7.15
C HIS A 77 -2.42 6.48 -6.59
N GLN A 78 -2.77 7.59 -7.24
CA GLN A 78 -2.40 8.93 -6.77
C GLN A 78 -3.21 9.28 -5.51
N VAL A 79 -4.50 8.95 -5.49
CA VAL A 79 -5.36 9.14 -4.29
C VAL A 79 -4.83 8.33 -3.11
N ALA A 80 -4.53 7.05 -3.32
CA ALA A 80 -3.94 6.20 -2.28
C ALA A 80 -2.62 6.79 -1.74
N SER A 81 -1.76 7.32 -2.63
CA SER A 81 -0.48 7.91 -2.25
C SER A 81 -0.61 9.22 -1.47
N ALA A 82 -1.61 10.04 -1.79
CA ALA A 82 -1.94 11.22 -1.02
C ALA A 82 -2.42 10.86 0.39
N LEU A 83 -3.32 9.88 0.52
CA LEU A 83 -3.83 9.41 1.80
C LEU A 83 -2.73 8.82 2.69
N GLU A 84 -1.82 8.02 2.13
CA GLU A 84 -0.67 7.50 2.87
C GLU A 84 0.22 8.62 3.41
N ARG A 85 0.54 9.62 2.59
CA ARG A 85 1.32 10.78 3.03
C ARG A 85 0.60 11.59 4.12
N LEU A 86 -0.72 11.74 4.02
CA LEU A 86 -1.51 12.43 5.04
C LEU A 86 -1.53 11.70 6.37
N VAL A 87 -1.60 10.36 6.37
CA VAL A 87 -1.48 9.57 7.60
C VAL A 87 -0.13 9.79 8.26
N VAL A 88 0.95 9.75 7.49
CA VAL A 88 2.32 10.00 7.97
C VAL A 88 2.45 11.41 8.54
N LEU A 89 1.90 12.41 7.85
CA LEU A 89 1.92 13.79 8.31
C LEU A 89 1.10 13.96 9.60
N ALA A 90 -0.10 13.38 9.67
CA ALA A 90 -0.96 13.41 10.86
C ALA A 90 -0.24 12.82 12.08
N GLU A 91 0.55 11.75 11.88
CA GLU A 91 1.39 11.19 12.94
C GLU A 91 2.52 12.13 13.34
N HIS A 92 3.22 12.73 12.38
CA HIS A 92 4.30 13.68 12.65
C HIS A 92 3.84 14.89 13.47
N VAL A 93 2.65 15.42 13.17
CA VAL A 93 2.07 16.56 13.89
C VAL A 93 1.32 16.17 15.16
N GLY A 94 1.35 14.90 15.55
CA GLY A 94 0.73 14.42 16.78
C GLY A 94 -0.81 14.41 16.78
N ALA A 95 -1.45 14.44 15.60
CA ALA A 95 -2.90 14.36 15.45
C ALA A 95 -3.40 12.95 15.81
N ARG A 96 -3.50 12.66 17.11
CA ARG A 96 -3.94 11.37 17.64
C ARG A 96 -5.45 11.32 17.78
N GLN A 97 -6.12 10.73 16.79
CA GLN A 97 -7.37 9.99 17.02
C GLN A 97 -7.72 9.03 15.88
N VAL A 98 -6.80 8.17 15.46
CA VAL A 98 -7.14 7.00 14.63
C VAL A 98 -6.26 5.84 15.06
N THR A 99 -6.87 4.68 15.34
CA THR A 99 -6.17 3.40 15.40
C THR A 99 -5.72 3.08 13.98
N VAL A 100 -4.61 3.66 13.52
CA VAL A 100 -4.16 3.54 12.14
C VAL A 100 -3.44 2.22 11.96
N GLY A 101 -4.19 1.27 11.43
CA GLY A 101 -3.77 -0.04 10.98
C GLY A 101 -5.03 -0.74 10.47
N PRO A 102 -4.95 -1.64 9.48
CA PRO A 102 -6.08 -2.51 9.23
C PRO A 102 -6.41 -3.23 10.55
N VAL A 103 -7.68 -3.23 10.96
CA VAL A 103 -8.13 -4.03 12.11
C VAL A 103 -7.88 -5.52 11.82
N ASP A 104 -7.88 -5.90 10.54
CA ASP A 104 -7.59 -7.26 10.05
C ASP A 104 -6.09 -7.63 10.23
N PRO A 105 -5.76 -8.62 11.09
CA PRO A 105 -4.40 -9.10 11.28
C PRO A 105 -3.73 -9.58 9.98
N ALA A 106 -4.50 -10.08 9.02
CA ALA A 106 -3.95 -10.54 7.74
C ALA A 106 -3.34 -9.39 6.93
N LEU A 107 -3.99 -8.22 6.92
CA LEU A 107 -3.49 -7.04 6.21
C LEU A 107 -2.28 -6.39 6.92
N ARG A 108 -2.21 -6.50 8.25
CA ARG A 108 -1.03 -6.11 9.01
C ARG A 108 0.15 -7.03 8.73
N ARG A 109 -0.09 -8.34 8.67
CA ARG A 109 0.94 -9.35 8.41
C ARG A 109 1.59 -9.19 7.04
N ALA A 110 0.79 -9.20 5.98
CA ALA A 110 1.27 -9.04 4.62
C ALA A 110 0.16 -8.54 3.70
N ARG A 111 0.45 -7.52 2.90
CA ARG A 111 -0.47 -7.00 1.89
C ARG A 111 0.26 -6.46 0.68
N VAL A 112 -0.49 -6.26 -0.38
CA VAL A 112 -0.05 -5.44 -1.51
C VAL A 112 -0.27 -3.99 -1.14
N CYS A 113 0.80 -3.18 -1.17
CA CYS A 113 0.66 -1.73 -1.08
C CYS A 113 0.08 -1.23 -2.41
N TYR A 114 0.90 -0.99 -3.42
CA TYR A 114 0.42 -0.69 -4.77
C TYR A 114 0.57 -1.92 -5.65
N ASP A 115 1.83 -2.29 -5.82
CA ASP A 115 2.30 -3.41 -6.62
C ASP A 115 3.45 -4.16 -5.93
N HIS A 116 3.75 -3.82 -4.67
CA HIS A 116 4.86 -4.33 -3.89
C HIS A 116 4.40 -4.77 -2.50
N LEU A 117 5.22 -5.60 -1.86
CA LEU A 117 4.93 -6.20 -0.57
C LEU A 117 5.01 -5.15 0.55
N ALA A 118 4.01 -5.20 1.43
CA ALA A 118 3.84 -4.36 2.60
C ALA A 118 3.33 -5.21 3.78
N GLY A 119 3.15 -4.58 4.93
CA GLY A 119 2.89 -5.21 6.21
C GLY A 119 4.20 -5.65 6.89
N GLU A 120 4.08 -6.39 7.98
CA GLU A 120 5.21 -6.94 8.73
C GLU A 120 6.22 -7.66 7.82
N LEU A 121 5.75 -8.47 6.87
CA LEU A 121 6.65 -9.17 5.93
C LEU A 121 7.30 -8.23 4.93
N GLY A 122 6.62 -7.17 4.46
CA GLY A 122 7.23 -6.17 3.57
C GLY A 122 8.32 -5.37 4.27
N VAL A 123 8.09 -5.00 5.53
CA VAL A 123 9.09 -4.32 6.38
C VAL A 123 10.25 -5.26 6.70
N PHE A 124 9.98 -6.52 7.05
CA PHE A 124 11.01 -7.53 7.29
C PHE A 124 11.95 -7.69 6.08
N VAL A 125 11.39 -7.77 4.86
CA VAL A 125 12.19 -7.87 3.63
C VAL A 125 13.08 -6.64 3.47
N TYR A 126 12.52 -5.44 3.67
CA TYR A 126 13.28 -4.19 3.56
C TYR A 126 14.41 -4.10 4.59
N ASP A 127 14.12 -4.40 5.87
CA ASP A 127 15.10 -4.41 6.94
C ASP A 127 16.23 -5.40 6.64
N ALA A 128 15.90 -6.63 6.26
CA ALA A 128 16.90 -7.65 5.96
C ALA A 128 17.82 -7.24 4.79
N LEU A 129 17.27 -6.61 3.75
CA LEU A 129 18.09 -6.08 2.66
C LEU A 129 19.00 -4.94 3.12
N ARG A 130 18.52 -4.08 4.03
CA ARG A 130 19.29 -2.95 4.54
C ARG A 130 20.40 -3.40 5.49
N ASP A 131 20.08 -4.29 6.43
CA ASP A 131 21.00 -4.78 7.45
C ASP A 131 22.16 -5.59 6.83
N ARG A 132 21.93 -6.17 5.64
CA ARG A 132 22.96 -6.85 4.83
C ARG A 132 23.71 -5.94 3.88
N GLY A 133 23.42 -4.63 3.87
CA GLY A 133 24.01 -3.68 2.94
C GLY A 133 23.65 -3.91 1.47
N PHE A 134 22.57 -4.63 1.17
CA PHE A 134 22.07 -4.82 -0.19
C PHE A 134 21.34 -3.60 -0.72
N VAL A 135 20.68 -2.85 0.17
CA VAL A 135 20.17 -1.52 -0.13
C VAL A 135 20.75 -0.51 0.86
N ARG A 136 21.04 0.69 0.38
CA ARG A 136 21.52 1.80 1.20
C ARG A 136 20.52 2.95 1.10
N ALA A 137 20.14 3.48 2.25
CA ALA A 137 19.37 4.71 2.34
C ALA A 137 20.33 5.90 2.52
N ASP A 138 20.12 6.95 1.74
CA ASP A 138 20.80 8.24 1.86
C ASP A 138 19.75 9.36 1.75
N GLY A 139 19.35 9.90 2.89
CA GLY A 139 18.17 10.76 3.00
C GLY A 139 16.91 10.08 2.46
N SER A 140 16.28 10.68 1.45
CA SER A 140 15.10 10.14 0.76
C SER A 140 15.42 9.14 -0.35
N ARG A 141 16.71 8.97 -0.70
CA ARG A 141 17.15 8.11 -1.79
C ARG A 141 17.45 6.72 -1.28
N LEU A 142 16.91 5.71 -1.95
CA LEU A 142 17.22 4.30 -1.72
C LEU A 142 17.97 3.75 -2.94
N THR A 143 19.17 3.21 -2.73
CA THR A 143 20.02 2.67 -3.80
C THR A 143 20.31 1.19 -3.57
N LEU A 144 20.21 0.41 -4.66
CA LEU A 144 20.64 -0.99 -4.70
C LEU A 144 22.17 -1.04 -4.84
N THR A 145 22.84 -1.78 -3.96
CA THR A 145 24.31 -1.97 -4.03
C THR A 145 24.66 -3.08 -5.00
N ALA A 146 25.93 -3.20 -5.40
CA ALA A 146 26.38 -4.31 -6.25
C ALA A 146 26.15 -5.69 -5.61
N GLY A 147 26.28 -5.79 -4.27
CA GLY A 147 25.94 -7.01 -3.53
C GLY A 147 24.45 -7.30 -3.57
N GLY A 148 23.62 -6.27 -3.41
CA GLY A 148 22.16 -6.39 -3.54
C GLY A 148 21.74 -6.82 -4.94
N GLU A 149 22.36 -6.29 -5.99
CA GLU A 149 22.10 -6.67 -7.38
C GLU A 149 22.37 -8.15 -7.63
N ARG A 150 23.52 -8.67 -7.18
CA ARG A 150 23.82 -10.12 -7.26
C ARG A 150 22.79 -10.95 -6.50
N PHE A 151 22.42 -10.52 -5.30
CA PHE A 151 21.43 -11.21 -4.48
C PHE A 151 20.06 -11.30 -5.18
N VAL A 152 19.53 -10.17 -5.67
CA VAL A 152 18.20 -10.16 -6.29
C VAL A 152 18.19 -10.84 -7.66
N SER A 153 19.29 -10.78 -8.42
CA SER A 153 19.48 -11.58 -9.63
C SER A 153 19.48 -13.08 -9.30
N GLY A 154 20.18 -13.50 -8.24
CA GLY A 154 20.14 -14.88 -7.73
C GLY A 154 18.78 -15.30 -7.14
N PHE A 155 17.91 -14.33 -6.81
CA PHE A 155 16.51 -14.56 -6.45
C PHE A 155 15.60 -14.70 -7.69
N GLY A 156 16.12 -14.38 -8.88
CA GLY A 156 15.41 -14.46 -10.17
C GLY A 156 14.78 -13.14 -10.61
N VAL A 157 15.35 -12.00 -10.22
CA VAL A 157 14.93 -10.66 -10.67
C VAL A 157 15.97 -10.07 -11.63
N ASP A 158 15.55 -9.75 -12.85
CA ASP A 158 16.41 -9.09 -13.84
C ASP A 158 16.53 -7.58 -13.55
N VAL A 159 17.58 -7.19 -12.84
CA VAL A 159 17.83 -5.79 -12.46
C VAL A 159 18.10 -4.90 -13.67
N THR A 160 18.79 -5.43 -14.69
CA THR A 160 19.13 -4.68 -15.91
C THR A 160 17.84 -4.23 -16.60
N ALA A 161 16.89 -5.15 -16.80
CA ALA A 161 15.58 -4.82 -17.38
C ALA A 161 14.80 -3.82 -16.51
N LEU A 162 14.92 -3.87 -15.17
CA LEU A 162 14.24 -2.93 -14.29
C LEU A 162 14.80 -1.51 -14.38
N ARG A 163 16.11 -1.34 -14.62
CA ARG A 163 16.75 -0.01 -14.77
C ARG A 163 16.27 0.75 -16.00
N HIS A 164 15.82 0.06 -17.04
CA HIS A 164 15.29 0.68 -18.25
C HIS A 164 13.82 1.16 -18.12
N ARG A 165 13.17 0.92 -16.98
CA ARG A 165 11.79 1.39 -16.75
C ARG A 165 11.76 2.87 -16.36
N ARG A 166 10.70 3.58 -16.74
CA ARG A 166 10.47 5.00 -16.41
C ARG A 166 10.20 5.31 -14.92
N ARG A 167 10.41 4.35 -14.00
CA ARG A 167 10.14 4.51 -12.57
C ARG A 167 11.39 4.21 -11.74
N PRO A 168 11.52 4.78 -10.52
CA PRO A 168 12.66 4.52 -9.65
C PRO A 168 12.88 3.02 -9.40
N LEU A 169 14.15 2.58 -9.43
CA LEU A 169 14.49 1.18 -9.18
C LEU A 169 14.14 0.76 -7.75
N CYS A 170 14.55 1.56 -6.77
CA CYS A 170 14.28 1.37 -5.35
C CYS A 170 13.62 2.64 -4.80
N LEU A 171 12.64 2.46 -3.93
CA LEU A 171 12.00 3.54 -3.20
C LEU A 171 11.67 3.05 -1.79
N ALA A 172 11.94 3.86 -0.77
CA ALA A 172 11.46 3.60 0.58
C ALA A 172 9.99 4.07 0.68
N CYS A 173 9.05 3.13 0.66
CA CYS A 173 7.63 3.42 0.90
C CYS A 173 7.35 3.27 2.40
N LEU A 174 6.58 4.16 2.98
CA LEU A 174 6.27 4.13 4.40
C LEU A 174 4.97 3.34 4.64
N ASP A 175 5.06 2.25 5.40
CA ASP A 175 3.92 1.41 5.69
C ASP A 175 3.04 2.05 6.78
N TRP A 176 1.84 2.49 6.43
CA TRP A 176 0.90 3.08 7.38
C TRP A 176 0.39 2.13 8.47
N SER A 177 0.45 0.81 8.26
CA SER A 177 -0.06 -0.18 9.22
C SER A 177 0.94 -0.57 10.31
N VAL A 178 2.24 -0.48 10.00
CA VAL A 178 3.34 -0.87 10.90
C VAL A 178 4.33 0.27 11.14
N ARG A 179 4.11 1.44 10.55
CA ARG A 179 4.89 2.69 10.74
C ARG A 179 6.38 2.57 10.42
N ARG A 180 6.72 1.73 9.44
CA ARG A 180 8.11 1.45 9.05
C ARG A 180 8.23 1.38 7.54
N HIS A 181 9.43 1.64 7.04
CA HIS A 181 9.68 1.58 5.61
C HIS A 181 9.67 0.14 5.09
N HIS A 182 9.18 -0.01 3.87
CA HIS A 182 9.25 -1.22 3.08
C HIS A 182 9.70 -0.89 1.65
N LEU A 183 10.10 -1.92 0.91
CA LEU A 183 10.70 -1.75 -0.41
C LEU A 183 9.63 -1.56 -1.50
N ALA A 184 9.68 -0.41 -2.15
CA ALA A 184 8.89 -0.06 -3.32
C ALA A 184 9.78 0.20 -4.55
N GLY A 185 9.19 0.75 -5.61
CA GLY A 185 9.86 0.96 -6.89
C GLY A 185 9.84 -0.29 -7.76
N ALA A 186 10.62 -0.26 -8.84
CA ALA A 186 10.66 -1.36 -9.80
C ALA A 186 11.08 -2.69 -9.16
N LEU A 187 12.01 -2.63 -8.21
CA LEU A 187 12.52 -3.80 -7.49
C LEU A 187 11.48 -4.38 -6.53
N GLY A 188 10.82 -3.54 -5.71
CA GLY A 188 9.80 -4.00 -4.76
C GLY A 188 8.65 -4.75 -5.45
N ALA A 189 8.23 -4.25 -6.63
CA ALA A 189 7.21 -4.91 -7.43
C ALA A 189 7.69 -6.24 -8.04
N ALA A 190 8.93 -6.26 -8.56
CA ALA A 190 9.51 -7.47 -9.14
C ALA A 190 9.70 -8.57 -8.09
N LEU A 191 10.10 -8.22 -6.87
CA LEU A 191 10.21 -9.16 -5.76
C LEU A 191 8.86 -9.75 -5.38
N LEU A 192 7.81 -8.93 -5.24
CA LEU A 192 6.46 -9.43 -4.97
C LEU A 192 5.99 -10.38 -6.08
N GLN A 193 6.20 -10.00 -7.34
CA GLN A 193 5.84 -10.86 -8.47
C GLN A 193 6.61 -12.18 -8.45
N ARG A 194 7.91 -12.15 -8.12
CA ARG A 194 8.73 -13.35 -8.00
C ARG A 194 8.24 -14.27 -6.88
N ILE A 195 7.85 -13.72 -5.73
CA ILE A 195 7.24 -14.49 -4.63
C ILE A 195 5.97 -15.20 -5.10
N PHE A 196 5.12 -14.54 -5.88
CA PHE A 196 3.93 -15.17 -6.47
C PHE A 196 4.28 -16.24 -7.51
N THR A 197 5.23 -15.98 -8.41
CA THR A 197 5.68 -16.96 -9.41
C THR A 197 6.29 -18.21 -8.77
N LEU A 198 6.95 -18.08 -7.62
CA LEU A 198 7.48 -19.20 -6.86
C LEU A 198 6.39 -19.98 -6.08
N GLY A 199 5.13 -19.53 -6.09
CA GLY A 199 4.04 -20.14 -5.32
C GLY A 199 4.17 -19.95 -3.81
N TRP A 200 5.03 -19.04 -3.35
CA TRP A 200 5.27 -18.82 -1.92
C TRP A 200 4.14 -18.06 -1.24
N ALA A 201 3.46 -17.21 -2.00
CA ALA A 201 2.29 -16.50 -1.53
C ALA A 201 1.29 -16.32 -2.67
N HIS A 202 0.07 -15.96 -2.30
CA HIS A 202 -0.94 -15.49 -3.25
C HIS A 202 -1.72 -14.33 -2.64
N ARG A 203 -2.38 -13.55 -3.49
CA ARG A 203 -3.27 -12.49 -3.04
C ARG A 203 -4.65 -13.08 -2.70
N ARG A 204 -5.19 -12.75 -1.52
CA ARG A 204 -6.55 -13.13 -1.13
C ARG A 204 -7.56 -12.51 -2.11
N LYS A 205 -8.52 -13.29 -2.59
CA LYS A 205 -9.57 -12.81 -3.51
C LYS A 205 -10.34 -11.66 -2.84
N GLY A 206 -10.65 -10.62 -3.62
CA GLY A 206 -11.35 -9.42 -3.12
C GLY A 206 -10.46 -8.44 -2.34
N SER A 207 -9.39 -8.89 -1.66
CA SER A 207 -8.65 -8.08 -0.70
C SER A 207 -7.23 -7.70 -1.17
N ARG A 208 -6.56 -6.81 -0.42
CA ARG A 208 -5.11 -6.51 -0.59
C ARG A 208 -4.23 -7.47 0.21
N ALA A 209 -4.80 -8.29 1.09
CA ALA A 209 -4.03 -9.26 1.89
C ALA A 209 -3.25 -10.24 1.01
N VAL A 210 -2.01 -10.51 1.41
CA VAL A 210 -1.13 -11.51 0.81
C VAL A 210 -0.98 -12.66 1.78
N VAL A 211 -1.36 -13.85 1.35
CA VAL A 211 -1.32 -15.07 2.16
C VAL A 211 -0.10 -15.87 1.74
N PHE A 212 0.87 -15.99 2.65
CA PHE A 212 2.02 -16.85 2.47
C PHE A 212 1.68 -18.28 2.86
N SER A 213 2.20 -19.25 2.10
CA SER A 213 2.25 -20.63 2.57
C SER A 213 3.33 -20.75 3.65
N ALA A 214 3.17 -21.71 4.56
CA ALA A 214 4.17 -21.94 5.60
C ALA A 214 5.56 -22.24 5.02
N LEU A 215 5.60 -22.98 3.90
CA LEU A 215 6.84 -23.25 3.17
C LEU A 215 7.41 -21.98 2.51
N GLY A 216 6.56 -21.18 1.87
CA GLY A 216 6.96 -19.95 1.20
C GLY A 216 7.50 -18.90 2.15
N GLU A 217 6.88 -18.71 3.32
CA GLU A 217 7.40 -17.78 4.33
C GLU A 217 8.74 -18.26 4.88
N ARG A 218 8.90 -19.55 5.17
CA ARG A 218 10.19 -20.12 5.60
C ARG A 218 11.26 -19.93 4.54
N ALA A 219 10.95 -20.18 3.27
CA ALA A 219 11.90 -20.01 2.17
C ALA A 219 12.31 -18.54 1.98
N LEU A 220 11.36 -17.60 2.10
CA LEU A 220 11.64 -16.16 2.07
C LEU A 220 12.58 -15.76 3.21
N ARG A 221 12.28 -16.18 4.43
CA ARG A 221 13.11 -15.89 5.60
C ARG A 221 14.51 -16.50 5.46
N ALA A 222 14.60 -17.75 5.04
CA ALA A 222 15.89 -18.42 4.84
C ALA A 222 16.76 -17.71 3.80
N ARG A 223 16.17 -17.27 2.67
CA ARG A 223 16.90 -16.50 1.64
C ARG A 223 17.42 -15.16 2.15
N LEU A 224 16.73 -14.53 3.09
CA LEU A 224 17.14 -13.25 3.67
C LEU A 224 18.03 -13.40 4.91
N ALA A 225 17.98 -14.54 5.59
CA ALA A 225 18.80 -14.86 6.75
C ALA A 225 20.20 -15.39 6.40
N ALA A 226 20.37 -16.07 5.26
CA ALA A 226 21.63 -16.72 4.90
C ALA A 226 22.73 -15.72 4.52
N GLY A 227 23.58 -15.35 5.46
CA GLY A 227 24.88 -14.69 5.23
C GLY A 227 25.92 -15.73 4.86
#